data_AF-M2XQK9-F1
#
_entry.id   AF-M2XQK9-F1
#
_cell.length_a   1.000
_cell.length_b   1.000
_cell.length_c   1.000
_cell.angle_alpha   90.00
_cell.angle_beta   90.00
_cell.angle_gamma   90.00
#
_symmetry.space_group_name_H-M   'P 1'
#
loop_
_entity.id
_entity.type
_entity.pdbx_description
1 polymer ?
#
loop_
_entity_poly.entity_id
_entity_poly.type
_entity_poly.pdbx_seq_one_letter_code
_entity_poly.pdbx_strand_id
1 'polypeptide(L)'
;MVQVHAARAGLPLTRPTVDVDMVLHIETGAITFAGVRDRLEALGYCLCLPTGAGPVHRFMRGDEQVDVMVADHLAPRHRPKVAGREVFAVPAGTSALRKTVDCIVEYDDGSIRLSVPDVLGALVLKGAAYKEDARDRARHLDDAVVLACAMNDPLGDSLRMEGSDRGRVRILAEALAAESHPSWLQVPEQFRNQGYHALRRVVEEPKPVPPKRRLGR
;
A
#
# COMPACT_ATOMS: atom_id res chain seq x y z
N MET A 1 4.04 -5.93 0.07
CA MET A 1 4.65 -4.68 -0.45
C MET A 1 5.73 -4.09 0.47
N VAL A 2 5.50 -3.90 1.78
CA VAL A 2 6.47 -3.25 2.68
C VAL A 2 7.81 -3.98 2.73
N GLN A 3 7.78 -5.30 2.95
CA GLN A 3 9.00 -6.13 3.00
C GLN A 3 9.78 -6.12 1.67
N VAL A 4 9.10 -6.00 0.53
CA VAL A 4 9.74 -5.89 -0.79
C VAL A 4 10.55 -4.59 -0.89
N HIS A 5 9.97 -3.48 -0.45
CA HIS A 5 10.68 -2.18 -0.43
C HIS A 5 11.77 -2.13 0.63
N ALA A 6 11.57 -2.77 1.78
CA ALA A 6 12.58 -2.91 2.80
C ALA A 6 13.81 -3.66 2.26
N ALA A 7 13.59 -4.83 1.65
CA ALA A 7 14.65 -5.64 1.04
C ALA A 7 15.42 -4.85 -0.03
N ARG A 8 14.69 -4.17 -0.93
CA ARG A 8 15.29 -3.32 -1.97
C ARG A 8 16.17 -2.20 -1.39
N ALA A 9 15.77 -1.62 -0.26
CA ALA A 9 16.50 -0.54 0.40
C ALA A 9 17.62 -1.04 1.34
N GLY A 10 17.82 -2.35 1.47
CA GLY A 10 18.78 -2.93 2.41
C GLY A 10 18.39 -2.78 3.88
N LEU A 11 17.10 -2.55 4.16
CA LEU A 11 16.56 -2.52 5.52
C LEU A 11 16.41 -3.96 6.03
N PRO A 12 16.72 -4.23 7.32
CA PRO A 12 16.45 -5.54 7.91
C PRO A 12 14.98 -5.91 7.82
N LEU A 13 14.71 -7.14 7.39
CA LEU A 13 13.35 -7.69 7.36
C LEU A 13 12.98 -8.14 8.77
N THR A 14 12.23 -7.32 9.49
CA THR A 14 11.96 -7.52 10.92
C THR A 14 10.75 -8.41 11.20
N ARG A 15 9.95 -8.74 10.18
CA ARG A 15 8.72 -9.54 10.37
C ARG A 15 8.37 -10.41 9.16
N PRO A 16 8.24 -11.74 9.33
CA PRO A 16 7.64 -12.60 8.32
C PRO A 16 6.14 -12.27 8.18
N THR A 17 5.66 -12.17 6.93
CA THR A 17 4.23 -12.05 6.62
C THR A 17 3.71 -13.42 6.22
N VAL A 18 2.72 -13.93 6.95
CA VAL A 18 2.02 -15.19 6.63
C VAL A 18 0.78 -14.94 5.77
N ASP A 19 0.32 -13.68 5.72
CA ASP A 19 -0.84 -13.24 4.96
C ASP A 19 -0.40 -12.60 3.63
N VAL A 20 -1.20 -12.79 2.59
CA VAL A 20 -1.04 -12.15 1.28
C VAL A 20 -2.23 -11.27 0.96
N ASP A 21 -2.00 -9.96 0.84
CA ASP A 21 -2.98 -9.00 0.35
C ASP A 21 -2.82 -8.76 -1.16
N MET A 22 -3.90 -8.89 -1.94
CA MET A 22 -3.91 -8.54 -3.36
C MET A 22 -5.08 -7.64 -3.74
N VAL A 23 -4.81 -6.67 -4.61
CA VAL A 23 -5.83 -5.79 -5.19
C VAL A 23 -5.95 -6.07 -6.67
N LEU A 24 -7.15 -6.46 -7.11
CA LEU A 24 -7.41 -6.82 -8.50
C LEU A 24 -7.79 -5.58 -9.32
N HIS A 25 -7.13 -5.41 -10.48
CA HIS A 25 -7.48 -4.37 -11.46
C HIS A 25 -8.55 -4.87 -12.45
N ILE A 26 -9.75 -5.12 -11.94
CA ILE A 26 -10.82 -5.80 -12.69
C ILE A 26 -11.43 -4.97 -13.84
N GLU A 27 -11.26 -3.64 -13.83
CA GLU A 27 -11.79 -2.76 -14.90
C GLU A 27 -11.09 -2.95 -16.24
N THR A 28 -9.90 -3.57 -16.24
CA THR A 28 -9.17 -3.92 -17.46
C THR A 28 -9.79 -5.10 -18.20
N GLY A 29 -10.66 -5.88 -17.54
CA GLY A 29 -11.21 -7.13 -18.08
C GLY A 29 -10.21 -8.29 -18.16
N ALA A 30 -8.91 -8.05 -17.93
CA ALA A 30 -7.87 -9.08 -17.99
C ALA A 30 -7.94 -10.08 -16.81
N ILE A 31 -8.54 -9.65 -15.70
CA ILE A 31 -8.71 -10.45 -14.49
C ILE A 31 -10.11 -10.23 -13.91
N THR A 32 -10.71 -11.29 -13.38
CA THR A 32 -12.00 -11.22 -12.69
C THR A 32 -11.86 -11.82 -11.29
N PHE A 33 -12.69 -11.36 -10.36
CA PHE A 33 -12.71 -11.94 -9.01
C PHE A 33 -13.06 -13.44 -9.06
N ALA A 34 -14.01 -13.84 -9.91
CA ALA A 34 -14.38 -15.24 -10.08
C ALA A 34 -13.20 -16.09 -10.57
N GLY A 35 -12.45 -15.63 -11.58
CA GLY A 35 -11.29 -16.36 -12.08
C GLY A 35 -10.16 -16.50 -11.05
N VAL A 36 -9.97 -15.50 -10.18
CA VAL A 36 -9.01 -15.58 -9.07
C VAL A 36 -9.50 -16.55 -8.00
N ARG A 37 -10.79 -16.49 -7.65
CA ARG A 37 -11.42 -17.43 -6.71
C ARG A 37 -11.23 -18.87 -7.19
N ASP A 38 -11.56 -19.17 -8.44
CA ASP A 38 -11.49 -20.54 -8.97
C ASP A 38 -10.03 -21.07 -8.93
N ARG A 39 -9.04 -20.20 -9.17
CA ARG A 39 -7.61 -20.56 -9.04
C ARG A 39 -7.18 -20.80 -7.59
N LEU A 40 -7.64 -19.98 -6.65
CA LEU A 40 -7.34 -20.16 -5.22
C LEU A 40 -8.02 -21.43 -4.69
N GLU A 41 -9.25 -21.72 -5.11
CA GLU A 41 -9.97 -22.95 -4.76
C GLU A 41 -9.27 -24.18 -5.32
N ALA A 42 -8.74 -24.13 -6.55
CA ALA A 42 -7.92 -25.21 -7.12
C ALA A 42 -6.61 -25.44 -6.34
N LEU A 43 -6.10 -24.42 -5.64
CA LEU A 43 -4.94 -24.52 -4.74
C LEU A 43 -5.31 -24.98 -3.32
N GLY A 44 -6.60 -25.25 -3.06
CA GLY A 44 -7.10 -25.71 -1.77
C GLY A 44 -7.48 -24.60 -0.79
N TYR A 45 -7.52 -23.33 -1.22
CA TYR A 45 -8.07 -22.26 -0.39
C TYR A 45 -9.59 -22.24 -0.44
N CYS A 46 -10.22 -21.89 0.68
CA CYS A 46 -11.67 -21.70 0.77
C CYS A 46 -12.00 -20.24 0.99
N LEU A 47 -12.97 -19.70 0.23
CA LEU A 47 -13.51 -18.35 0.48
C LEU A 47 -14.24 -18.34 1.83
N CYS A 48 -13.83 -17.44 2.72
CA CYS A 48 -14.48 -17.21 3.99
C CYS A 48 -15.56 -16.13 3.87
N LEU A 49 -16.80 -16.49 4.19
CA LEU A 49 -17.87 -15.52 4.33
C LEU A 49 -17.72 -14.79 5.68
N PRO A 50 -17.79 -13.45 5.70
CA PRO A 50 -17.67 -12.69 6.94
C PRO A 50 -18.88 -12.93 7.84
N THR A 51 -18.67 -12.88 9.14
CA THR A 51 -19.77 -12.80 10.11
C THR A 51 -20.51 -11.48 9.94
N GLY A 52 -21.84 -11.51 9.89
CA GLY A 52 -22.67 -10.30 9.72
C GLY A 52 -22.84 -9.87 8.25
N ALA A 53 -23.01 -8.58 7.99
CA ALA A 53 -23.29 -8.02 6.65
C ALA A 53 -22.03 -7.52 5.89
N GLY A 54 -20.83 -7.84 6.40
CA GLY A 54 -19.58 -7.37 5.84
C GLY A 54 -19.28 -7.87 4.42
N PRO A 55 -18.31 -7.23 3.74
CA PRO A 55 -17.86 -7.61 2.41
C PRO A 55 -16.94 -8.84 2.42
N VAL A 56 -16.92 -9.58 1.31
CA VAL A 56 -16.08 -10.76 1.13
C VAL A 56 -14.70 -10.37 0.61
N HIS A 57 -13.66 -11.07 1.04
CA HIS A 57 -12.29 -10.86 0.54
C HIS A 57 -11.34 -11.99 0.95
N ARG A 58 -11.58 -12.60 2.11
CA ARG A 58 -10.66 -13.56 2.72
C ARG A 58 -10.77 -14.97 2.18
N PHE A 59 -9.62 -15.57 1.88
CA PHE A 59 -9.44 -16.97 1.54
C PHE A 59 -8.49 -17.62 2.54
N MET A 60 -8.82 -18.83 3.01
CA MET A 60 -8.02 -19.55 4.01
C MET A 60 -7.65 -20.95 3.54
N ARG A 61 -6.43 -21.40 3.89
CA ARG A 61 -5.96 -22.78 3.74
C ARG A 61 -5.14 -23.17 4.96
N GLY A 62 -5.76 -23.84 5.92
CA GLY A 62 -5.15 -24.02 7.24
C GLY A 62 -4.91 -22.65 7.90
N ASP A 63 -3.67 -22.39 8.28
CA ASP A 63 -3.24 -21.11 8.88
C ASP A 63 -2.82 -20.05 7.83
N GLU A 64 -2.83 -20.39 6.55
CA GLU A 64 -2.50 -19.45 5.47
C GLU A 64 -3.71 -18.60 5.08
N GLN A 65 -3.48 -17.29 4.89
CA GLN A 65 -4.51 -16.33 4.52
C GLN A 65 -4.16 -15.58 3.25
N VAL A 66 -5.14 -15.45 2.36
CA VAL A 66 -5.07 -14.59 1.17
C VAL A 66 -6.27 -13.66 1.16
N ASP A 67 -6.04 -12.36 1.31
CA ASP A 67 -7.08 -11.34 1.21
C ASP A 67 -7.11 -10.78 -0.23
N VAL A 68 -8.16 -11.16 -0.98
CA VAL A 68 -8.39 -10.74 -2.37
C VAL A 68 -9.41 -9.62 -2.40
N MET A 69 -8.97 -8.45 -2.85
CA MET A 69 -9.74 -7.22 -2.79
C MET A 69 -9.81 -6.55 -4.16
N VAL A 70 -10.63 -5.52 -4.27
CA VAL A 70 -10.76 -4.71 -5.48
C VAL A 70 -10.42 -3.24 -5.19
N ALA A 71 -10.18 -2.45 -6.22
CA ALA A 71 -9.95 -1.01 -6.04
C ALA A 71 -11.20 -0.29 -5.49
N ASP A 72 -10.99 0.81 -4.76
CA ASP A 72 -12.05 1.77 -4.46
C ASP A 72 -12.59 2.43 -5.73
N HIS A 73 -13.74 3.11 -5.64
CA HIS A 73 -14.35 3.88 -6.73
C HIS A 73 -14.71 3.11 -8.02
N LEU A 74 -14.74 1.78 -7.99
CA LEU A 74 -15.26 0.99 -9.10
C LEU A 74 -16.68 1.41 -9.47
N ALA A 75 -16.92 1.54 -10.78
CA ALA A 75 -18.26 1.72 -11.32
C ALA A 75 -19.18 0.59 -10.84
N PRO A 76 -20.47 0.85 -10.51
CA PRO A 76 -21.36 -0.16 -9.94
C PRO A 76 -21.43 -1.47 -10.73
N ARG A 77 -21.35 -1.40 -12.07
CA ARG A 77 -21.34 -2.57 -12.96
C ARG A 77 -20.12 -3.48 -12.82
N HIS A 78 -19.00 -2.96 -12.30
CA HIS A 78 -17.76 -3.71 -12.12
C HIS A 78 -17.62 -4.25 -10.69
N ARG A 79 -18.48 -3.86 -9.74
CA ARG A 79 -18.37 -4.32 -8.34
C ARG A 79 -18.75 -5.79 -8.24
N PRO A 80 -17.79 -6.71 -8.01
CA PRO A 80 -18.10 -8.12 -7.96
C PRO A 80 -18.87 -8.44 -6.68
N LYS A 81 -19.77 -9.43 -6.78
CA LYS A 81 -20.53 -9.94 -5.64
C LYS A 81 -20.39 -11.44 -5.52
N VAL A 82 -20.33 -11.94 -4.29
CA VAL A 82 -20.38 -13.37 -3.96
C VAL A 82 -21.40 -13.59 -2.85
N ALA A 83 -22.30 -14.55 -3.04
CA ALA A 83 -23.39 -14.82 -2.10
C ALA A 83 -24.17 -13.56 -1.68
N GLY A 84 -24.43 -12.66 -2.64
CA GLY A 84 -25.14 -11.40 -2.42
C GLY A 84 -24.31 -10.27 -1.78
N ARG A 85 -23.03 -10.49 -1.45
CA ARG A 85 -22.15 -9.54 -0.77
C ARG A 85 -21.15 -8.92 -1.73
N GLU A 86 -20.86 -7.64 -1.58
CA GLU A 86 -19.79 -7.00 -2.34
C GLU A 86 -18.42 -7.52 -1.90
N VAL A 87 -17.49 -7.61 -2.86
CA VAL A 87 -16.08 -7.81 -2.57
C VAL A 87 -15.52 -6.53 -1.93
N PHE A 88 -14.65 -6.68 -0.93
CA PHE A 88 -14.07 -5.54 -0.22
C PHE A 88 -13.27 -4.65 -1.19
N ALA A 89 -13.63 -3.37 -1.21
CA ALA A 89 -12.95 -2.35 -1.98
C ALA A 89 -11.92 -1.64 -1.10
N VAL A 90 -10.64 -1.75 -1.46
CA VAL A 90 -9.54 -1.18 -0.67
C VAL A 90 -9.54 0.34 -0.81
N PRO A 91 -9.65 1.08 0.31
CA PRO A 91 -9.43 2.52 0.30
C PRO A 91 -8.05 2.85 -0.27
N ALA A 92 -8.01 3.77 -1.24
CA ALA A 92 -6.83 4.11 -2.02
C ALA A 92 -6.33 3.04 -3.00
N GLY A 93 -7.09 1.96 -3.20
CA GLY A 93 -6.73 0.89 -4.15
C GLY A 93 -6.53 1.41 -5.57
N THR A 94 -7.36 2.35 -6.04
CA THR A 94 -7.19 2.97 -7.37
C THR A 94 -5.86 3.70 -7.50
N SER A 95 -5.50 4.49 -6.49
CA SER A 95 -4.23 5.24 -6.48
C SER A 95 -3.04 4.28 -6.45
N ALA A 96 -3.11 3.22 -5.64
CA ALA A 96 -2.07 2.21 -5.53
C ALA A 96 -1.85 1.45 -6.85
N LEU A 97 -2.92 1.05 -7.55
CA LEU A 97 -2.82 0.36 -8.85
C LEU A 97 -2.13 1.21 -9.92
N ARG A 98 -2.34 2.53 -9.91
CA ARG A 98 -1.68 3.48 -10.82
C ARG A 98 -0.20 3.71 -10.50
N LYS A 99 0.21 3.37 -9.28
CA LYS A 99 1.58 3.54 -8.77
C LYS A 99 2.25 2.19 -8.55
N THR A 100 2.09 1.28 -9.51
CA THR A 100 2.69 -0.06 -9.44
C THR A 100 4.07 -0.10 -10.10
N VAL A 101 4.92 -0.96 -9.56
CA VAL A 101 6.22 -1.33 -10.14
C VAL A 101 6.32 -2.85 -10.17
N ASP A 102 6.95 -3.37 -11.22
CA ASP A 102 7.29 -4.78 -11.30
C ASP A 102 8.55 -5.04 -10.47
N CYS A 103 8.49 -6.03 -9.59
CA CYS A 103 9.60 -6.51 -8.80
C CYS A 103 9.84 -7.98 -9.13
N ILE A 104 11.10 -8.35 -9.35
CA ILE A 104 11.52 -9.74 -9.43
C ILE A 104 12.04 -10.12 -8.05
N VAL A 105 11.40 -11.11 -7.43
CA VAL A 105 11.83 -11.68 -6.15
C VAL A 105 12.52 -13.00 -6.46
N GLU A 106 13.81 -13.06 -6.13
CA GLU A 106 14.62 -14.26 -6.19
C GLU A 106 14.52 -15.03 -4.88
N TYR A 107 14.40 -16.35 -4.97
CA TYR A 107 14.36 -17.29 -3.86
C TYR A 107 15.11 -18.56 -4.27
N ASP A 108 15.38 -19.45 -3.32
CA ASP A 108 16.31 -20.59 -3.49
C ASP A 108 16.07 -21.40 -4.78
N ASP A 109 14.79 -21.62 -5.13
CA ASP A 109 14.38 -22.48 -6.26
C ASP A 109 13.87 -21.69 -7.48
N GLY A 110 14.04 -20.36 -7.53
CA GLY A 110 13.70 -19.60 -8.73
C GLY A 110 13.44 -18.11 -8.53
N SER A 111 12.69 -17.54 -9.47
CA SER A 111 12.31 -16.12 -9.44
C SER A 111 10.84 -15.97 -9.73
N ILE A 112 10.17 -15.05 -9.03
CA ILE A 112 8.78 -14.68 -9.27
C ILE A 112 8.68 -13.18 -9.56
N ARG A 113 7.91 -12.82 -10.59
CA ARG A 113 7.57 -11.41 -10.85
C ARG A 113 6.30 -11.04 -10.11
N LEU A 114 6.39 -10.00 -9.28
CA LEU A 114 5.29 -9.42 -8.52
C LEU A 114 5.05 -7.98 -8.97
N SER A 115 3.79 -7.61 -9.20
CA SER A 115 3.41 -6.20 -9.33
C SER A 115 3.01 -5.69 -7.95
N VAL A 116 3.76 -4.73 -7.42
CA VAL A 116 3.51 -4.14 -6.10
C VAL A 116 3.36 -2.63 -6.22
N PRO A 117 2.58 -1.98 -5.35
CA PRO A 117 2.62 -0.52 -5.24
C PRO A 117 4.06 -0.08 -4.96
N ASP A 118 4.52 0.99 -5.59
CA ASP A 118 5.76 1.67 -5.26
C ASP A 118 5.71 2.26 -3.85
N VAL A 119 6.81 2.87 -3.39
CA VAL A 119 6.90 3.40 -2.03
C VAL A 119 5.79 4.43 -1.75
N LEU A 120 5.49 5.32 -2.70
CA LEU A 120 4.42 6.31 -2.57
C LEU A 120 3.05 5.65 -2.50
N GLY A 121 2.72 4.74 -3.42
CA GLY A 121 1.45 4.00 -3.43
C GLY A 121 1.25 3.18 -2.16
N ALA A 122 2.31 2.55 -1.66
CA ALA A 122 2.30 1.81 -0.41
C ALA A 122 2.06 2.73 0.81
N LEU A 123 2.69 3.91 0.86
CA LEU A 123 2.47 4.90 1.92
C LEU A 123 1.02 5.41 1.91
N VAL A 124 0.47 5.69 0.72
CA VAL A 124 -0.92 6.11 0.57
C VAL A 124 -1.88 5.03 1.10
N LEU A 125 -1.64 3.75 0.78
CA LEU A 125 -2.43 2.63 1.32
C LEU A 125 -2.34 2.54 2.84
N LYS A 126 -1.13 2.67 3.42
CA LYS A 126 -0.95 2.66 4.88
C LYS A 126 -1.62 3.85 5.54
N GLY A 127 -1.62 5.01 4.91
CA GLY A 127 -2.32 6.20 5.41
C GLY A 127 -3.84 6.04 5.37
N ALA A 128 -4.37 5.38 4.34
CA ALA A 128 -5.79 5.03 4.28
C ALA A 128 -6.17 4.02 5.37
N ALA A 129 -5.38 2.95 5.52
CA ALA A 129 -5.59 1.93 6.55
C ALA A 129 -5.49 2.52 7.97
N TYR A 130 -4.50 3.37 8.26
CA TYR A 130 -4.37 4.06 9.54
C TYR A 130 -5.59 4.92 9.91
N LYS A 131 -6.21 5.55 8.90
CA LYS A 131 -7.43 6.34 9.08
C LYS A 131 -8.65 5.48 9.42
N GLU A 132 -8.77 4.30 8.80
CA GLU A 132 -9.98 3.47 8.84
C GLU A 132 -9.92 2.33 9.86
N ASP A 133 -8.77 1.68 10.06
CA ASP A 133 -8.61 0.59 11.03
C ASP A 133 -8.12 1.12 12.38
N ALA A 134 -9.09 1.40 13.27
CA ALA A 134 -8.80 1.83 14.63
C ALA A 134 -8.14 0.74 15.50
N ARG A 135 -8.24 -0.54 15.13
CA ARG A 135 -7.78 -1.68 15.95
C ARG A 135 -6.28 -1.90 15.86
N ASP A 136 -5.66 -1.47 14.76
CA ASP A 136 -4.29 -1.83 14.42
C ASP A 136 -3.46 -0.65 13.89
N ARG A 137 -3.73 0.54 14.41
CA ARG A 137 -3.06 1.79 14.01
C ARG A 137 -1.54 1.74 14.14
N ALA A 138 -1.02 1.13 15.20
CA ALA A 138 0.41 1.07 15.46
C ALA A 138 1.16 0.35 14.33
N ARG A 139 0.62 -0.77 13.85
CA ARG A 139 1.23 -1.54 12.75
C ARG A 139 1.33 -0.75 11.45
N HIS A 140 0.31 0.07 11.17
CA HIS A 140 0.34 0.93 9.99
C HIS A 140 1.39 2.03 10.08
N LEU A 141 1.69 2.53 11.29
CA LEU A 141 2.79 3.48 11.52
C LEU A 141 4.17 2.82 11.40
N ASP A 142 4.33 1.61 11.91
CA ASP A 142 5.57 0.84 11.78
C ASP A 142 5.90 0.58 10.29
N ASP A 143 4.90 0.14 9.52
CA ASP A 143 5.02 -0.03 8.08
C ASP A 143 5.33 1.29 7.35
N ALA A 144 4.70 2.40 7.77
CA ALA A 144 4.94 3.72 7.19
C ALA A 144 6.37 4.21 7.42
N VAL A 145 6.94 3.94 8.59
CA VAL A 145 8.35 4.25 8.90
C VAL A 145 9.28 3.46 7.98
N VAL A 146 9.05 2.15 7.80
CA VAL A 146 9.86 1.32 6.90
C VAL A 146 9.81 1.85 5.47
N LEU A 147 8.60 2.20 4.98
CA LEU A 147 8.43 2.76 3.64
C LEU A 147 9.08 4.14 3.50
N ALA A 148 9.00 4.99 4.51
CA ALA A 148 9.67 6.29 4.52
C ALA A 148 11.20 6.14 4.42
N CYS A 149 11.77 5.18 5.14
CA CYS A 149 13.21 4.85 5.05
C CYS A 149 13.61 4.27 3.68
N ALA A 150 12.66 3.66 2.95
CA ALA A 150 12.90 3.13 1.59
C ALA A 150 12.69 4.17 0.47
N MET A 151 12.26 5.39 0.79
CA MET A 151 11.99 6.46 -0.18
C MET A 151 13.28 7.10 -0.70
N ASN A 152 13.42 7.17 -2.03
CA ASN A 152 14.61 7.71 -2.69
C ASN A 152 14.43 9.11 -3.27
N ASP A 153 13.22 9.46 -3.73
CA ASP A 153 12.91 10.77 -4.32
C ASP A 153 11.63 11.36 -3.72
N PRO A 154 11.69 11.90 -2.49
CA PRO A 154 10.52 12.50 -1.83
C PRO A 154 9.92 13.67 -2.61
N LEU A 155 10.72 14.37 -3.42
CA LEU A 155 10.26 15.50 -4.21
C LEU A 155 9.46 15.03 -5.43
N GLY A 156 10.01 14.08 -6.18
CA GLY A 156 9.29 13.44 -7.29
C GLY A 156 8.01 12.76 -6.82
N ASP A 157 8.05 12.07 -5.68
CA ASP A 157 6.87 11.44 -5.08
C ASP A 157 5.80 12.45 -4.67
N SER A 158 6.19 13.61 -4.11
CA SER A 158 5.23 14.68 -3.80
C SER A 158 4.51 15.20 -5.05
N LEU A 159 5.21 15.29 -6.20
CA LEU A 159 4.62 15.74 -7.46
C LEU A 159 3.69 14.70 -8.11
N ARG A 160 3.84 13.42 -7.78
CA ARG A 160 3.00 12.30 -8.25
C ARG A 160 1.72 12.09 -7.42
N MET A 161 1.52 12.84 -6.34
CA MET A 161 0.33 12.72 -5.49
C MET A 161 -0.92 13.26 -6.18
N GLU A 162 -1.99 12.48 -6.16
CA GLU A 162 -3.28 12.84 -6.74
C GLU A 162 -4.42 12.70 -5.71
N GLY A 163 -5.49 13.48 -5.86
CA GLY A 163 -6.69 13.36 -5.03
C GLY A 163 -6.40 13.36 -3.52
N SER A 164 -6.78 12.29 -2.83
CA SER A 164 -6.61 12.15 -1.37
C SER A 164 -5.23 11.64 -0.93
N ASP A 165 -4.29 11.39 -1.85
CA ASP A 165 -2.96 10.85 -1.52
C ASP A 165 -2.25 11.70 -0.48
N ARG A 166 -2.16 13.02 -0.72
CA ARG A 166 -1.47 13.95 0.18
C ARG A 166 -2.06 13.95 1.58
N GLY A 167 -3.38 13.93 1.69
CA GLY A 167 -4.06 13.86 2.99
C GLY A 167 -3.73 12.56 3.75
N ARG A 168 -3.72 11.42 3.05
CA ARG A 168 -3.42 10.11 3.64
C ARG A 168 -1.98 10.03 4.14
N VAL A 169 -1.01 10.53 3.36
CA VAL A 169 0.41 10.53 3.78
C VAL A 169 0.66 11.59 4.86
N ARG A 170 -0.01 12.75 4.80
CA ARG A 170 0.12 13.79 5.82
C ARG A 170 -0.31 13.30 7.21
N ILE A 171 -1.40 12.54 7.31
CA ILE A 171 -1.85 11.97 8.59
C ILE A 171 -0.77 11.06 9.21
N LEU A 172 -0.06 10.28 8.38
CA LEU A 172 1.07 9.48 8.86
C LEU A 172 2.23 10.36 9.33
N ALA A 173 2.59 11.38 8.55
CA ALA A 173 3.67 12.31 8.90
C ALA A 173 3.39 13.08 10.21
N GLU A 174 2.14 13.47 10.44
CA GLU A 174 1.69 14.11 11.68
C GLU A 174 1.77 13.16 12.87
N ALA A 175 1.31 11.90 12.70
CA ALA A 175 1.42 10.88 13.75
C ALA A 175 2.88 10.54 14.09
N LEU A 176 3.79 10.63 13.11
CA LEU A 176 5.21 10.31 13.21
C LEU A 176 6.11 11.55 13.41
N ALA A 177 5.53 12.70 13.79
CA ALA A 177 6.23 13.98 13.84
C ALA A 177 7.38 14.02 14.86
N ALA A 178 7.27 13.26 15.95
CA ALA A 178 8.32 13.11 16.95
C ALA A 178 9.33 12.05 16.51
N GLU A 179 10.61 12.40 16.41
CA GLU A 179 11.69 11.44 16.10
C GLU A 179 11.81 10.33 17.17
N SER A 180 11.37 10.61 18.40
CA SER A 180 11.31 9.65 19.50
C SER A 180 10.10 8.71 19.44
N HIS A 181 9.24 8.79 18.41
CA HIS A 181 8.08 7.92 18.28
C HIS A 181 8.50 6.44 18.23
N PRO A 182 7.83 5.51 18.95
CA PRO A 182 8.25 4.10 19.04
C PRO A 182 8.48 3.41 17.69
N SER A 183 7.67 3.71 16.67
CA SER A 183 7.84 3.18 15.31
C SER A 183 9.20 3.51 14.69
N TRP A 184 9.77 4.70 14.94
CA TRP A 184 11.11 5.05 14.45
C TRP A 184 12.19 4.20 15.13
N LEU A 185 11.98 3.80 16.38
CA LEU A 185 12.93 3.01 17.15
C LEU A 185 13.04 1.55 16.66
N GLN A 186 12.04 1.06 15.90
CA GLN A 186 12.05 -0.28 15.32
C GLN A 186 12.99 -0.43 14.11
N VAL A 187 13.41 0.68 13.50
CA VAL A 187 14.34 0.70 12.36
C VAL A 187 15.76 1.01 12.83
N PRO A 188 16.83 0.45 12.21
CA PRO A 188 18.19 0.79 12.59
C PRO A 188 18.49 2.29 12.44
N GLU A 189 19.28 2.83 13.37
CA GLU A 189 19.56 4.26 13.50
C GLU A 189 20.05 4.91 12.20
N GLN A 190 20.89 4.19 11.43
CA GLN A 190 21.45 4.67 10.17
C GLN A 190 20.41 5.06 9.11
N PHE A 191 19.18 4.51 9.18
CA PHE A 191 18.11 4.82 8.22
C PHE A 191 17.12 5.87 8.76
N ARG A 192 17.04 6.07 10.08
CA ARG A 192 15.97 6.86 10.72
C ARG A 192 15.96 8.31 10.25
N ASN A 193 17.12 8.96 10.26
CA ASN A 193 17.23 10.38 9.93
C ASN A 193 16.79 10.65 8.49
N GLN A 194 17.25 9.83 7.54
CA GLN A 194 16.84 9.93 6.15
C GLN A 194 15.34 9.69 5.99
N GLY A 195 14.80 8.63 6.60
CA GLY A 195 13.37 8.31 6.52
C GLY A 195 12.47 9.39 7.11
N TYR A 196 12.86 9.94 8.27
CA TYR A 196 12.14 11.03 8.92
C TYR A 196 12.05 12.28 8.03
N HIS A 197 13.19 12.71 7.48
CA HIS A 197 13.22 13.85 6.56
C HIS A 197 12.50 13.57 5.24
N ALA A 198 12.60 12.36 4.70
CA ALA A 198 11.87 11.95 3.50
C ALA A 198 10.35 12.05 3.70
N LEU A 199 9.82 11.51 4.80
CA LEU A 199 8.39 11.56 5.11
C LEU A 199 7.88 12.99 5.31
N ARG A 200 8.68 13.87 5.91
CA ARG A 200 8.31 15.29 6.02
C ARG A 200 8.35 15.97 4.65
N ARG A 201 9.41 15.72 3.88
CA ARG A 201 9.62 16.35 2.58
C ARG A 201 8.56 15.97 1.56
N VAL A 202 8.08 14.73 1.56
CA VAL A 202 7.08 14.25 0.59
C VAL A 202 5.71 14.93 0.79
N VAL A 203 5.38 15.35 2.02
CA VAL A 203 4.08 15.99 2.32
C VAL A 203 4.11 17.50 2.28
N GLU A 204 5.29 18.11 2.27
CA GLU A 204 5.49 19.54 2.06
C GLU A 204 4.92 19.96 0.70
N GLU A 205 4.16 21.05 0.70
CA GLU A 205 3.69 21.63 -0.56
C GLU A 205 4.88 22.17 -1.35
N PRO A 206 4.97 21.86 -2.66
CA PRO A 206 6.00 22.47 -3.49
C PRO A 206 5.79 23.99 -3.48
N LYS A 207 6.80 24.74 -3.02
CA LYS A 207 6.76 26.21 -3.01
C LYS A 207 6.40 26.69 -4.43
N PRO A 208 5.44 27.61 -4.60
CA PRO A 208 5.13 28.14 -5.91
C PRO A 208 6.38 28.77 -6.53
N VAL A 209 6.72 28.38 -7.75
CA VAL A 209 7.80 29.01 -8.49
C VAL A 209 7.37 30.45 -8.79
N PRO A 210 8.10 31.47 -8.33
CA PRO A 210 7.74 32.85 -8.63
C PRO A 210 7.70 33.05 -10.15
N PRO A 211 6.72 33.79 -10.68
CA PRO A 211 6.59 33.98 -12.13
C PRO A 211 7.89 34.56 -12.68
N LYS A 212 8.42 33.94 -13.75
CA LYS A 212 9.57 34.50 -14.49
C LYS A 212 9.20 35.92 -14.90
N ARG A 213 9.83 36.93 -14.29
CA ARG A 213 9.73 38.32 -14.72
C ARG A 213 10.12 38.36 -16.20
N ARG A 214 9.14 38.62 -17.07
CA ARG A 214 9.44 38.99 -18.45
C ARG A 214 10.23 40.30 -18.36
N LEU A 215 11.53 40.25 -18.63
CA LEU A 215 12.32 41.45 -18.90
C LEU A 215 11.66 42.12 -20.11
N GLY A 216 11.07 43.29 -19.87
CA GLY A 216 10.44 44.10 -20.89
C GLY A 216 11.46 44.42 -22.00
N ARG A 217 10.98 44.35 -23.24
CA ARG A 217 11.62 45.00 -24.39
C ARG A 217 11.02 46.39 -24.54
#